data_AF-A0A268QUD6-F1
#
_entry.id   AF-A0A268QUD6-F1
#
_cell.length_a   1.000
_cell.length_b   1.000
_cell.length_c   1.000
_cell.angle_alpha   90.00
_cell.angle_beta   90.00
_cell.angle_gamma   90.00
#
_symmetry.space_group_name_H-M   'P 1'
#
loop_
_entity.id
_entity.type
_entity.pdbx_description
1 polymer ?
#
loop_
_entity_poly.entity_id
_entity_poly.type
_entity_poly.pdbx_seq_one_letter_code
_entity_poly.pdbx_strand_id
1 'polypeptide(L)' 'MHESYLAGSRSIGYVTPYRAQAILMETLLSDLYLTELQDADIISATVHRFQGSERDVMLFDTVDSYPKD' A
#
# COMPACT_ATOMS: atom_id res chain seq x y z
N MET A 1 -1.99 5.11 6.25
CA MET A 1 -2.63 3.77 6.30
C MET A 1 -3.48 3.66 7.54
N HIS A 2 -2.90 3.37 8.73
CA HIS A 2 -3.65 3.28 9.99
C HIS A 2 -4.56 4.49 10.26
N GLU A 3 -3.94 5.68 10.32
CA GLU A 3 -4.66 6.93 10.59
C GLU A 3 -5.74 7.22 9.55
N SER A 4 -5.44 6.97 8.27
CA SER A 4 -6.40 7.12 7.18
C SER A 4 -7.60 6.19 7.34
N TYR A 5 -7.35 4.93 7.75
CA TYR A 5 -8.41 3.97 8.04
C TYR A 5 -9.24 4.38 9.26
N LEU A 6 -8.61 4.82 10.35
CA LEU A 6 -9.31 5.33 11.53
C LEU A 6 -10.14 6.59 11.22
N ALA A 7 -9.66 7.43 10.31
CA ALA A 7 -10.39 8.59 9.80
C ALA A 7 -11.56 8.23 8.86
N GLY A 8 -11.80 6.94 8.59
CA GLY A 8 -12.94 6.45 7.82
C GLY A 8 -12.64 6.10 6.37
N SER A 9 -11.41 6.29 5.87
CA SER A 9 -11.06 5.87 4.51
C SER A 9 -11.06 4.34 4.42
N ARG A 10 -11.65 3.81 3.34
CA ARG A 10 -11.70 2.37 3.04
C ARG A 10 -11.09 2.02 1.68
N SER A 11 -10.74 3.02 0.88
CA SER A 11 -10.06 2.89 -0.41
C SER A 11 -8.67 3.51 -0.28
N ILE A 12 -7.65 2.68 -0.06
CA ILE A 12 -6.30 3.15 0.29
C ILE A 12 -5.25 2.42 -0.56
N GLY A 13 -4.47 3.17 -1.33
CA GLY A 13 -3.36 2.64 -2.13
C GLY A 13 -2.03 3.00 -1.50
N TYR A 14 -1.15 2.02 -1.33
CA TYR A 14 0.27 2.22 -1.08
C TYR A 14 1.05 1.85 -2.35
N VAL A 15 1.88 2.78 -2.81
CA VAL A 15 2.74 2.56 -3.98
C VAL A 15 4.18 2.85 -3.65
N THR A 16 5.06 2.01 -4.19
CA THR A 16 6.50 2.06 -3.94
C THR A 16 7.27 1.70 -5.22
N PRO A 17 8.48 2.20 -5.46
CA PRO A 17 9.18 1.94 -6.72
C PRO A 17 9.65 0.47 -6.84
N TYR A 18 9.90 -0.24 -5.75
CA TYR A 18 10.50 -1.58 -5.80
C TYR A 18 9.55 -2.70 -5.40
N ARG A 19 9.62 -3.82 -6.14
CA ARG A 19 8.79 -5.01 -5.91
C ARG A 19 8.99 -5.58 -4.50
N ALA A 20 10.22 -5.62 -4.01
CA ALA A 20 10.53 -6.13 -2.67
C ALA A 20 9.81 -5.32 -1.57
N GLN A 21 9.70 -4.00 -1.74
CA GLN A 21 8.98 -3.12 -0.81
C GLN A 21 7.48 -3.35 -0.88
N ALA A 22 6.93 -3.55 -2.08
CA ALA A 22 5.51 -3.85 -2.24
C ALA A 22 5.14 -5.17 -1.54
N ILE A 23 5.97 -6.20 -1.70
CA ILE A 23 5.80 -7.51 -1.05
C ILE A 23 5.95 -7.39 0.48
N LEU A 24 6.95 -6.65 0.95
CA LEU A 24 7.14 -6.42 2.38
C LEU A 24 5.90 -5.75 2.98
N MET A 25 5.38 -4.70 2.34
CA MET A 25 4.18 -4.01 2.81
C MET A 25 2.95 -4.92 2.74
N GLU A 26 2.79 -5.73 1.69
CA GLU A 26 1.71 -6.72 1.60
C GLU A 26 1.76 -7.71 2.77
N THR A 27 2.96 -8.19 3.13
CA THR A 27 3.18 -9.07 4.29
C THR A 27 2.81 -8.36 5.61
N LEU A 28 3.23 -7.11 5.79
CA LEU A 28 2.89 -6.34 6.99
C LEU A 28 1.38 -6.06 7.10
N LEU A 29 0.71 -5.81 5.97
CA LEU A 29 -0.73 -5.66 5.93
C LEU A 29 -1.44 -6.95 6.30
N SER A 30 -1.02 -8.09 5.75
CA SER A 30 -1.61 -9.39 6.08
C SER A 30 -1.38 -9.80 7.53
N ASP A 31 -0.30 -9.32 8.16
CA ASP A 31 -0.01 -9.67 9.55
C ASP A 31 -0.70 -8.73 10.56
N LEU A 32 -0.79 -7.43 10.24
CA LEU A 32 -1.24 -6.39 11.19
C LEU A 32 -2.69 -5.92 10.96
N TYR A 33 -3.27 -6.13 9.77
CA TYR A 33 -4.57 -5.58 9.37
C TYR A 33 -5.58 -6.65 8.93
N LEU A 34 -5.50 -7.87 9.47
CA LEU A 34 -6.36 -9.01 9.09
C LEU A 34 -7.87 -8.70 9.13
N THR A 35 -8.31 -7.90 10.09
CA THR A 35 -9.72 -7.53 10.25
C THR A 35 -10.07 -6.36 9.34
N GLU A 36 -9.22 -5.35 9.29
CA GLU A 36 -9.43 -4.14 8.49
C GLU A 36 -9.42 -4.43 6.98
N LEU A 37 -8.61 -5.40 6.54
CA LEU A 37 -8.58 -5.87 5.14
C LEU A 37 -9.88 -6.55 4.69
N GLN A 38 -10.77 -6.95 5.60
CA GLN A 38 -12.08 -7.49 5.24
C GLN A 38 -13.06 -6.38 4.85
N ASP A 39 -12.89 -5.19 5.42
CA ASP A 39 -13.83 -4.07 5.30
C ASP A 39 -13.26 -2.89 4.51
N ALA A 40 -11.98 -2.93 4.13
CA ALA A 40 -11.31 -1.91 3.32
C ALA A 40 -10.53 -2.53 2.15
N ASP A 41 -10.60 -1.87 0.99
CA ASP A 41 -9.74 -2.12 -0.15
C ASP A 41 -8.41 -1.38 0.05
N ILE A 42 -7.48 -2.06 0.71
CA ILE A 42 -6.11 -1.61 0.94
C ILE A 42 -5.17 -2.42 0.06
N ILE A 43 -4.45 -1.76 -0.84
CA ILE A 43 -3.52 -2.44 -1.75
C ILE A 43 -2.10 -1.89 -1.65
N SER A 44 -1.13 -2.78 -1.81
CA SER A 44 0.29 -2.47 -1.94
C SER A 44 0.78 -2.89 -3.32
N ALA A 45 1.35 -1.96 -4.08
CA ALA A 45 1.83 -2.25 -5.43
C ALA A 45 3.04 -1.42 -5.83
N THR A 46 3.71 -1.82 -6.91
CA THR A 46 4.65 -0.92 -7.59
C THR A 46 3.89 0.09 -8.45
N VAL A 47 4.50 1.25 -8.73
CA VAL A 47 3.88 2.30 -9.57
C VAL A 47 3.32 1.74 -10.88
N HIS A 48 4.12 0.94 -11.59
CA HIS A 48 3.72 0.32 -12.86
C HIS A 48 2.54 -0.66 -12.71
N ARG A 49 2.47 -1.38 -11.58
CA ARG A 49 1.37 -2.33 -11.31
C ARG A 49 0.09 -1.63 -10.88
N PHE A 50 0.19 -0.41 -10.34
CA PHE A 50 -0.96 0.39 -9.92
C PHE A 50 -1.57 1.21 -11.08
N GLN A 51 -0.91 1.32 -12.23
CA GLN A 51 -1.42 2.09 -13.37
C GLN A 51 -2.83 1.64 -13.80
N GLY A 52 -3.73 2.61 -13.97
CA GLY A 52 -5.15 2.35 -14.30
C GLY A 52 -6.01 2.01 -13.08
N SER A 53 -5.43 1.96 -11.88
CA SER A 53 -6.15 1.89 -10.61
C SER A 53 -6.16 3.27 -9.94
N GLU A 54 -7.20 3.53 -9.14
CA GLU A 54 -7.32 4.73 -8.32
C GLU A 54 -7.77 4.37 -6.91
N ARG A 55 -7.40 5.18 -5.92
CA ARG A 55 -7.88 5.07 -4.54
C ARG A 55 -8.14 6.46 -4.00
N ASP A 56 -9.04 6.54 -3.02
CA ASP A 56 -9.39 7.82 -2.37
C ASP A 56 -8.19 8.39 -1.61
N VAL A 57 -7.36 7.52 -1.03
CA VAL A 57 -6.12 7.90 -0.36
C VAL A 57 -4.95 7.16 -0.99
N MET A 58 -3.89 7.92 -1.33
CA MET A 58 -2.65 7.38 -1.87
C MET A 58 -1.47 7.69 -0.96
N LEU A 59 -0.69 6.66 -0.63
CA LEU A 59 0.60 6.76 0.04
C LEU A 59 1.71 6.42 -0.96
N PHE A 60 2.61 7.38 -1.19
CA PHE A 60 3.76 7.22 -2.05
C PHE A 60 5.01 7.02 -1.20
N ASP A 61 5.60 5.83 -1.29
CA ASP A 61 6.93 5.57 -0.77
C ASP A 61 7.95 6.02 -1.81
N THR A 62 8.70 7.06 -1.49
CA THR A 62 9.61 7.74 -2.42
C THR A 62 11.04 7.23 -2.37
N VAL A 63 11.34 6.25 -1.49
CA VAL A 63 12.67 5.71 -1.16
C VAL A 63 13.87 6.29 -1.93
N ASP A 64 14.75 6.97 -1.20
CA ASP A 64 15.96 7.58 -1.73
C ASP A 64 17.13 6.58 -1.74
N SER A 65 16.95 5.44 -2.39
CA SER A 65 17.98 4.40 -2.51
C SER A 65 17.87 3.69 -3.85
N TYR A 66 19.00 3.47 -4.53
CA TYR A 66 19.03 2.69 -5.77
C TYR A 66 18.43 1.29 -5.58
N PRO A 67 17.86 0.68 -6.64
CA PRO A 67 17.40 -0.70 -6.57
C PRO A 67 18.56 -1.56 -6.05
N LYS A 68 18.34 -2.30 -4.97
CA LYS A 68 19.29 -3.30 -4.50
C LYS A 68 18.95 -4.63 -5.18
N ASP A 69 19.91 -5.14 -5.94
CA ASP A 69 19.89 -6.45 -6.59
C ASP A 69 19.78 -7.60 -5.58
#